data_AF-R0IF36-F1
#
_entry.id   AF-R0IF36-F1
#
_cell.length_a   1.000
_cell.length_b   1.000
_cell.length_c   1.000
_cell.angle_alpha   90.00
_cell.angle_beta   90.00
_cell.angle_gamma   90.00
#
_symmetry.space_group_name_H-M   'P 1'
#
loop_
_entity.id
_entity.type
_entity.pdbx_description
1 polymer ?
#
loop_
_entity_poly.entity_id
_entity_poly.type
_entity_poly.pdbx_seq_one_letter_code
_entity_poly.pdbx_strand_id
1 'polypeptide(L)'
;MMKRGKKNPDAGDPLSNSDTRAGSSELNGMKPSMSSMKSMGILLAVLMVASVMFSLSVVLRDPPSDAVVETHAASRLLQISLHPGVDSDDGLSEKKEQLGDINHVSSFDKESCLSRYEGGLYRKESPFKQSSYLDYRLQKYEDLHRRCGPFTRSYNLTLDKLKSGDRSDGGVSGCIYVIWLNSNGELGNTMLSLASAFLYALLTNRVLLVEPGVDMADLFCEPFPNTSWFLPLEFPLKSWFNEQSLLRETGNPMLAYRHVVRDSSDLQKLFFCEESQVLLEETPWLIMKADSFFLPSLFSISSFKKELEKLFPEKERAFYFLGQYLFHPTNVVWGLITRYYRTYLAKADKRI
;
A
#
# COMPACT_ATOMS: atom_id res chain seq x y z
N MET A 1 34.20 -61.22 -44.57
CA MET A 1 32.84 -61.64 -44.16
C MET A 1 31.84 -60.65 -44.74
N MET A 2 30.87 -61.16 -45.53
CA MET A 2 29.55 -60.61 -45.93
C MET A 2 29.47 -59.19 -46.54
N LYS A 3 28.72 -58.86 -47.61
CA LYS A 3 27.99 -59.51 -48.72
C LYS A 3 27.59 -58.29 -49.63
N ARG A 4 27.89 -58.31 -50.94
CA ARG A 4 26.93 -58.45 -52.07
C ARG A 4 25.81 -57.37 -52.09
N GLY A 5 25.58 -56.59 -53.15
CA GLY A 5 25.61 -56.99 -54.55
C GLY A 5 25.55 -55.83 -55.56
N LYS A 6 25.87 -56.21 -56.79
CA LYS A 6 25.95 -55.42 -58.03
C LYS A 6 24.91 -56.05 -58.98
N LYS A 7 24.06 -55.26 -59.66
CA LYS A 7 23.44 -55.66 -60.94
C LYS A 7 22.91 -54.44 -61.71
N ASN A 8 23.48 -54.30 -62.91
CA ASN A 8 23.14 -53.51 -64.11
C ASN A 8 21.89 -54.11 -64.83
N PRO A 9 21.53 -53.77 -66.09
CA PRO A 9 21.43 -52.48 -66.83
C PRO A 9 20.19 -52.43 -67.80
N ASP A 10 20.25 -51.52 -68.79
CA ASP A 10 19.64 -51.53 -70.15
C ASP A 10 18.16 -51.13 -70.31
N ALA A 11 17.69 -50.59 -71.45
CA ALA A 11 18.18 -49.85 -72.63
C ALA A 11 16.99 -49.84 -73.61
N GLY A 12 16.83 -48.81 -74.47
CA GLY A 12 15.98 -48.92 -75.67
C GLY A 12 15.15 -47.68 -76.04
N ASP A 13 15.76 -46.70 -76.72
CA ASP A 13 15.53 -46.28 -78.13
C ASP A 13 14.09 -46.27 -78.77
N PRO A 14 13.85 -45.60 -79.92
CA PRO A 14 13.82 -44.15 -80.21
C PRO A 14 12.63 -43.74 -81.16
N LEU A 15 12.68 -42.54 -81.77
CA LEU A 15 11.92 -42.09 -82.98
C LEU A 15 10.39 -41.79 -82.80
N SER A 16 9.71 -40.84 -83.46
CA SER A 16 10.04 -39.95 -84.59
C SER A 16 9.03 -38.78 -84.71
N ASN A 17 9.57 -37.62 -85.12
CA ASN A 17 9.10 -36.72 -86.20
C ASN A 17 7.83 -35.86 -86.17
N SER A 18 8.03 -34.73 -86.88
CA SER A 18 7.13 -33.76 -87.51
C SER A 18 6.84 -32.49 -86.69
N ASP A 19 6.85 -31.28 -87.23
CA ASP A 19 7.49 -30.67 -88.40
C ASP A 19 7.32 -29.14 -88.28
N THR A 20 8.27 -28.39 -88.84
CA THR A 20 8.15 -27.06 -89.47
C THR A 20 7.32 -25.89 -88.85
N ARG A 21 8.05 -24.90 -88.29
CA ARG A 21 8.18 -23.47 -88.73
C ARG A 21 6.93 -22.71 -89.28
N ALA A 22 6.47 -21.67 -88.56
CA ALA A 22 6.41 -20.24 -88.95
C ALA A 22 5.23 -19.45 -88.31
N GLY A 23 5.52 -18.23 -87.82
CA GLY A 23 4.60 -17.08 -87.97
C GLY A 23 3.74 -16.62 -86.77
N SER A 24 4.31 -15.74 -85.96
CA SER A 24 3.71 -14.52 -85.35
C SER A 24 2.27 -14.52 -84.81
N SER A 25 2.12 -14.24 -83.51
CA SER A 25 1.46 -13.02 -83.00
C SER A 25 1.48 -12.95 -81.47
N GLU A 26 1.73 -11.75 -80.96
CA GLU A 26 1.89 -11.31 -79.57
C GLU A 26 0.75 -11.70 -78.61
N LEU A 27 1.06 -11.96 -77.33
CA LEU A 27 0.72 -11.05 -76.22
C LEU A 27 1.38 -11.51 -74.91
N ASN A 28 2.12 -10.58 -74.29
CA ASN A 28 2.99 -10.78 -73.13
C ASN A 28 2.28 -11.18 -71.83
N GLY A 29 2.83 -12.17 -71.12
CA GLY A 29 2.59 -12.44 -69.70
C GLY A 29 3.89 -12.51 -68.93
N MET A 30 4.48 -11.36 -68.60
CA MET A 30 5.73 -11.26 -67.83
C MET A 30 5.48 -11.63 -66.36
N LYS A 31 5.87 -12.84 -65.93
CA LYS A 31 6.09 -13.15 -64.50
C LYS A 31 7.53 -12.79 -64.14
N PRO A 32 7.79 -11.86 -63.21
CA PRO A 32 9.14 -11.65 -62.71
C PRO A 32 9.46 -12.73 -61.67
N SER A 33 10.37 -13.63 -62.01
CA SER A 33 11.06 -14.49 -61.05
C SER A 33 11.96 -13.61 -60.18
N MET A 34 11.53 -13.30 -58.95
CA MET A 34 12.38 -12.65 -57.96
C MET A 34 13.41 -13.66 -57.47
N SER A 35 14.70 -13.34 -57.64
CA SER A 35 15.77 -14.20 -57.13
C SER A 35 15.65 -14.32 -55.60
N SER A 36 15.82 -15.55 -55.10
CA SER A 36 15.67 -15.95 -53.68
C SER A 36 16.43 -15.04 -52.68
N MET A 37 17.53 -14.42 -53.11
CA MET A 37 18.30 -13.47 -52.30
C MET A 37 17.60 -12.12 -52.10
N LYS A 38 16.84 -11.65 -53.08
CA LYS A 38 16.08 -10.38 -52.98
C LYS A 38 14.83 -10.54 -52.11
N SER A 39 14.16 -11.69 -52.17
CA SER A 39 13.02 -12.00 -51.30
C SER A 39 13.44 -12.15 -49.83
N MET A 40 14.61 -12.71 -49.56
CA MET A 40 15.15 -12.80 -48.20
C MET A 40 15.44 -11.41 -47.61
N GLY A 41 16.01 -10.51 -48.41
CA GLY A 41 16.25 -9.12 -48.00
C GLY A 41 14.97 -8.35 -47.69
N ILE A 42 13.92 -8.54 -48.52
CA ILE A 42 12.61 -7.92 -48.29
C ILE A 42 11.94 -8.49 -47.03
N LEU A 43 12.02 -9.80 -46.80
CA LEU A 43 11.49 -10.43 -45.59
C LEU A 43 12.14 -9.87 -44.32
N LEU A 44 13.47 -9.72 -44.32
CA LEU A 44 14.20 -9.12 -43.21
C LEU A 44 13.81 -7.66 -42.98
N ALA A 45 13.66 -6.87 -44.05
CA ALA A 45 13.20 -5.49 -43.94
C ALA A 45 11.78 -5.40 -43.35
N VAL A 46 10.87 -6.29 -43.76
CA VAL A 46 9.50 -6.36 -43.22
C VAL A 46 9.50 -6.74 -41.73
N LEU A 47 10.34 -7.71 -41.32
CA LEU A 47 10.46 -8.10 -39.91
C LEU A 47 11.04 -6.97 -39.04
N MET A 48 12.01 -6.22 -39.56
CA MET A 48 12.58 -5.06 -38.87
C MET A 48 11.52 -3.95 -38.69
N VAL A 49 10.75 -3.65 -39.74
CA VAL A 49 9.66 -2.67 -39.65
C VAL A 49 8.56 -3.14 -38.70
N ALA A 50 8.19 -4.42 -38.74
CA ALA A 50 7.20 -4.99 -37.83
C ALA A 50 7.66 -4.93 -36.36
N SER A 51 8.94 -5.18 -36.09
CA SER A 51 9.54 -5.04 -34.74
C SER A 51 9.49 -3.60 -34.23
N VAL A 52 9.82 -2.63 -35.09
CA VAL A 52 9.76 -1.20 -34.75
C VAL A 52 8.31 -0.77 -34.51
N MET A 53 7.38 -1.17 -35.38
CA MET A 53 5.95 -0.86 -35.22
C MET A 53 5.35 -1.50 -33.98
N PHE A 54 5.76 -2.73 -33.64
CA PHE A 54 5.34 -3.41 -32.40
C PHE A 54 5.88 -2.66 -31.17
N SER A 55 7.15 -2.26 -31.19
CA SER A 55 7.76 -1.48 -30.11
C SER A 55 7.08 -0.11 -29.95
N LEU A 56 6.81 0.60 -31.04
CA LEU A 56 6.03 1.85 -31.03
C LEU A 56 4.60 1.63 -30.52
N SER A 57 3.96 0.52 -30.86
CA SER A 57 2.59 0.20 -30.40
C SER A 57 2.53 -0.08 -28.90
N VAL A 58 3.60 -0.63 -28.33
CA VAL A 58 3.75 -0.86 -26.88
C VAL A 58 4.04 0.46 -26.17
N VAL A 59 4.95 1.29 -26.70
CA VAL A 59 5.32 2.59 -26.11
C VAL A 59 4.19 3.62 -26.22
N LEU A 60 3.44 3.66 -27.33
CA LEU A 60 2.32 4.59 -27.51
C LEU A 60 1.02 4.14 -26.82
N ARG A 61 0.94 2.89 -26.34
CA ARG A 61 -0.18 2.41 -25.52
C ARG A 61 -0.14 2.94 -24.09
N ASP A 62 1.04 3.36 -23.63
CA ASP A 62 1.24 4.03 -22.35
C ASP A 62 1.62 5.50 -22.60
N PRO A 63 0.67 6.41 -22.84
CA PRO A 63 0.99 7.82 -22.76
C PRO A 63 1.39 8.14 -21.30
N PRO A 64 2.52 8.81 -21.05
CA PRO A 64 2.78 9.39 -19.74
C PRO A 64 1.77 10.52 -19.54
N SER A 65 0.86 10.33 -18.61
CA SER A 65 -0.02 11.38 -18.11
C SER A 65 0.77 12.28 -17.15
N ASP A 66 1.86 12.86 -17.62
CA ASP A 66 2.59 13.90 -16.90
C ASP A 66 2.08 15.26 -17.39
N ALA A 67 0.90 15.65 -16.90
CA ALA A 67 0.64 17.05 -16.64
C ALA A 67 1.15 17.33 -15.22
N VAL A 68 2.46 17.55 -15.11
CA VAL A 68 3.09 18.19 -13.94
C VAL A 68 2.57 19.62 -13.90
N VAL A 69 1.42 19.83 -13.25
CA VAL A 69 1.10 21.12 -12.66
C VAL A 69 1.75 21.11 -11.30
N GLU A 70 2.83 21.87 -11.21
CA GLU A 70 3.60 22.18 -10.01
C GLU A 70 2.66 22.56 -8.84
N THR A 71 2.35 21.59 -7.96
CA THR A 71 1.37 21.74 -6.89
C THR A 71 1.95 22.48 -5.68
N HIS A 72 2.32 23.75 -5.86
CA HIS A 72 2.46 24.69 -4.74
C HIS A 72 1.10 25.04 -4.08
N ALA A 73 0.00 24.42 -4.53
CA ALA A 73 -1.36 24.64 -4.03
C ALA A 73 -1.77 23.74 -2.85
N ALA A 74 -1.06 22.62 -2.59
CA ALA A 74 -1.43 21.70 -1.50
C ALA A 74 -1.26 22.32 -0.10
N SER A 75 -0.40 23.34 0.04
CA SER A 75 -0.20 24.04 1.30
C SER A 75 -1.29 25.08 1.62
N ARG A 76 -2.20 25.39 0.67
CA ARG A 76 -3.28 26.37 0.88
C ARG A 76 -4.65 25.76 1.14
N LEU A 77 -4.84 24.45 0.92
CA LEU A 77 -6.11 23.77 1.16
C LEU A 77 -6.33 23.33 2.62
N LEU A 78 -5.33 23.47 3.50
CA LEU A 78 -5.45 23.18 4.93
C LEU A 78 -5.99 24.38 5.77
N GLN A 79 -6.41 25.47 5.12
CA GLN A 79 -7.03 26.63 5.78
C GLN A 79 -8.34 27.01 5.09
N ILE A 80 -9.45 26.37 5.45
CA ILE A 80 -10.88 26.76 5.30
C ILE A 80 -11.65 25.54 5.85
N SER A 81 -12.58 25.56 6.80
CA SER A 81 -13.26 26.60 7.58
C SER A 81 -14.08 25.86 8.65
N LEU A 82 -13.79 26.09 9.94
CA LEU A 82 -14.63 25.64 11.05
C LEU A 82 -15.35 26.87 11.61
N HIS A 83 -16.62 27.04 11.26
CA HIS A 83 -17.56 27.85 12.04
C HIS A 83 -18.94 27.17 12.12
N PRO A 84 -19.64 27.27 13.27
CA PRO A 84 -20.87 26.54 13.56
C PRO A 84 -22.12 27.28 13.03
N GLY A 85 -23.16 26.50 12.73
CA GLY A 85 -24.33 26.88 11.94
C GLY A 85 -25.45 27.67 12.63
N VAL A 86 -26.53 27.87 11.87
CA VAL A 86 -27.89 28.24 12.30
C VAL A 86 -28.91 27.68 11.30
N ASP A 87 -30.05 27.26 11.85
CA ASP A 87 -31.22 26.55 11.33
C ASP A 87 -31.85 27.05 10.02
N SER A 88 -32.54 26.12 9.32
CA SER A 88 -33.86 26.36 8.71
C SER A 88 -34.61 25.04 8.51
N ASP A 89 -35.86 25.08 8.92
CA ASP A 89 -36.87 24.05 9.05
C ASP A 89 -37.55 23.67 7.72
N ASP A 90 -38.30 22.57 7.80
CA ASP A 90 -39.51 22.22 7.03
C ASP A 90 -39.43 21.15 5.91
N GLY A 91 -40.42 20.24 5.95
CA GLY A 91 -40.77 19.34 4.84
C GLY A 91 -41.01 17.86 5.18
N LEU A 92 -42.12 17.53 5.85
CA LEU A 92 -42.67 16.17 5.95
C LEU A 92 -43.03 15.57 4.57
N SER A 93 -42.63 14.31 4.33
CA SER A 93 -43.35 13.39 3.45
C SER A 93 -43.20 11.96 3.94
N GLU A 94 -44.33 11.29 4.18
CA GLU A 94 -44.45 9.94 4.73
C GLU A 94 -44.20 8.80 3.71
N LYS A 95 -43.92 7.61 4.28
CA LYS A 95 -43.88 6.22 3.76
C LYS A 95 -42.54 5.77 3.16
N LYS A 96 -41.96 4.62 3.53
CA LYS A 96 -42.51 3.36 4.06
C LYS A 96 -41.38 2.59 4.76
N GLU A 97 -41.71 1.92 5.86
CA GLU A 97 -40.81 1.04 6.62
C GLU A 97 -40.13 -0.02 5.75
N GLN A 98 -38.80 -0.11 5.86
CA GLN A 98 -38.06 -1.37 5.80
C GLN A 98 -37.19 -1.46 7.06
N LEU A 99 -37.54 -2.45 7.87
CA LEU A 99 -36.87 -2.84 9.10
C LEU A 99 -35.44 -3.32 8.78
N GLY A 100 -34.43 -2.58 9.26
CA GLY A 100 -33.07 -3.07 9.36
C GLY A 100 -31.97 -2.14 8.84
N ASP A 101 -31.91 -0.89 9.30
CA ASP A 101 -30.59 -0.26 9.48
C ASP A 101 -30.70 0.85 10.53
N ILE A 102 -30.15 0.62 11.71
CA ILE A 102 -29.94 1.69 12.68
C ILE A 102 -28.85 2.56 12.05
N ASN A 103 -29.21 3.76 11.63
CA ASN A 103 -28.35 4.85 11.15
C ASN A 103 -26.93 4.81 11.73
N HIS A 104 -26.03 4.02 11.14
CA HIS A 104 -24.62 4.18 11.33
C HIS A 104 -24.22 5.25 10.32
N VAL A 105 -24.32 6.51 10.74
CA VAL A 105 -23.67 7.59 9.99
C VAL A 105 -22.23 7.13 9.81
N SER A 106 -21.88 6.86 8.58
CA SER A 106 -20.53 6.45 8.22
C SER A 106 -19.59 7.56 8.67
N SER A 107 -18.72 7.27 9.64
CA SER A 107 -17.79 8.26 10.18
C SER A 107 -16.75 8.75 9.16
N PHE A 108 -16.70 8.14 7.97
CA PHE A 108 -15.92 8.60 6.82
C PHE A 108 -16.82 9.00 5.66
N ASP A 109 -16.36 9.99 4.90
CA ASP A 109 -16.94 10.31 3.60
C ASP A 109 -16.66 9.17 2.61
N LYS A 110 -17.70 8.63 2.00
CA LYS A 110 -17.61 7.47 1.10
C LYS A 110 -16.81 7.77 -0.15
N GLU A 111 -16.91 8.99 -0.67
CA GLU A 111 -16.24 9.40 -1.91
C GLU A 111 -14.75 9.63 -1.70
N SER A 112 -14.34 10.07 -0.51
CA SER A 112 -12.93 10.28 -0.15
C SER A 112 -12.06 9.00 -0.24
N CYS A 113 -12.63 7.83 0.05
CA CYS A 113 -11.89 6.57 0.05
C CYS A 113 -12.79 5.36 -0.29
N LEU A 114 -12.94 5.09 -1.59
CA LEU A 114 -13.81 4.03 -2.11
C LEU A 114 -13.41 2.63 -1.64
N SER A 115 -12.10 2.38 -1.54
CA SER A 115 -11.56 1.06 -1.19
C SER A 115 -12.01 0.57 0.20
N ARG A 116 -12.38 1.49 1.10
CA ARG A 116 -12.91 1.17 2.44
C ARG A 116 -14.23 0.42 2.39
N TYR A 117 -15.11 0.76 1.45
CA TYR A 117 -16.45 0.19 1.32
C TYR A 117 -16.52 -0.87 0.22
N GLU A 118 -15.79 -0.66 -0.86
CA GLU A 118 -15.81 -1.54 -2.03
C GLU A 118 -14.83 -2.70 -1.92
N GLY A 119 -13.86 -2.65 -0.98
CA GLY A 119 -12.82 -3.67 -0.82
C GLY A 119 -13.38 -5.08 -0.66
N GLY A 120 -14.51 -5.23 0.02
CA GLY A 120 -15.21 -6.50 0.21
C GLY A 120 -15.74 -7.13 -1.08
N LEU A 121 -16.05 -6.33 -2.11
CA LEU A 121 -16.59 -6.81 -3.39
C LEU A 121 -15.55 -7.58 -4.23
N TYR A 122 -14.27 -7.32 -3.98
CA TYR A 122 -13.16 -7.89 -4.75
C TYR A 122 -12.44 -9.02 -4.00
N ARG A 123 -12.67 -9.12 -2.70
CA ARG A 123 -12.08 -10.14 -1.83
C ARG A 123 -13.07 -11.27 -1.63
N LYS A 124 -12.56 -12.48 -1.42
CA LYS A 124 -13.41 -13.57 -0.92
C LYS A 124 -13.81 -13.24 0.50
N GLU A 125 -15.02 -13.65 0.89
CA GLU A 125 -15.45 -13.55 2.27
C GLU A 125 -14.42 -14.21 3.19
N SER A 126 -14.10 -13.51 4.27
CA SER A 126 -13.16 -14.01 5.26
C SER A 126 -13.77 -15.20 6.00
N PRO A 127 -13.09 -16.36 6.09
CA PRO A 127 -13.50 -17.40 7.03
C PRO A 127 -13.19 -17.01 8.48
N PHE A 128 -12.45 -15.91 8.70
CA PHE A 128 -11.97 -15.48 10.00
C PHE A 128 -12.93 -14.49 10.63
N LYS A 129 -13.43 -14.83 11.82
CA LYS A 129 -14.30 -13.96 12.61
C LYS A 129 -13.47 -13.06 13.51
N GLN A 130 -13.66 -11.76 13.40
CA GLN A 130 -13.09 -10.78 14.32
C GLN A 130 -13.69 -10.95 15.72
N SER A 131 -12.87 -10.76 16.75
CA SER A 131 -13.36 -10.78 18.14
C SER A 131 -14.14 -9.50 18.42
N SER A 132 -15.26 -9.60 19.12
CA SER A 132 -16.03 -8.42 19.56
C SER A 132 -15.21 -7.51 20.48
N TYR A 133 -14.22 -8.08 21.18
CA TYR A 133 -13.30 -7.30 21.99
C TYR A 133 -12.37 -6.44 21.15
N LEU A 134 -11.91 -6.92 19.98
CA LEU A 134 -11.13 -6.12 19.05
C LEU A 134 -11.95 -4.94 18.53
N ASP A 135 -13.22 -5.15 18.14
CA ASP A 135 -14.12 -4.08 17.71
C ASP A 135 -14.24 -2.98 18.77
N TYR A 136 -14.53 -3.38 20.01
CA TYR A 136 -14.60 -2.47 21.15
C TYR A 136 -13.27 -1.71 21.37
N ARG A 137 -12.12 -2.38 21.25
CA ARG A 137 -10.82 -1.76 21.47
C ARG A 137 -10.45 -0.78 20.35
N LEU A 138 -10.82 -1.06 19.10
CA LEU A 138 -10.63 -0.16 17.97
C LEU A 138 -11.50 1.11 18.11
N GLN A 139 -12.78 0.97 18.45
CA GLN A 139 -13.65 2.13 18.72
C GLN A 139 -13.10 3.01 19.85
N LYS A 140 -12.66 2.39 20.95
CA LYS A 140 -12.03 3.13 22.05
C LYS A 140 -10.74 3.83 21.62
N TYR A 141 -9.99 3.24 20.70
CA TYR A 141 -8.80 3.86 20.13
C TYR A 141 -9.16 5.07 19.26
N GLU A 142 -10.19 4.98 18.42
CA GLU A 142 -10.68 6.12 17.63
C GLU A 142 -11.09 7.29 18.53
N ASP A 143 -11.77 7.02 19.65
CA ASP A 143 -12.12 8.05 20.64
C ASP A 143 -10.90 8.65 21.34
N LEU A 144 -9.86 7.84 21.60
CA LEU A 144 -8.57 8.33 22.10
C LEU A 144 -7.91 9.24 21.07
N HIS A 145 -7.87 8.81 19.81
CA HIS A 145 -7.25 9.55 18.71
C HIS A 145 -8.00 10.86 18.42
N ARG A 146 -9.33 10.89 18.53
CA ARG A 146 -10.13 12.14 18.42
C ARG A 146 -9.81 13.15 19.52
N ARG A 147 -9.52 12.68 20.72
CA ARG A 147 -9.26 13.53 21.89
C ARG A 147 -7.81 14.02 21.98
N CYS A 148 -6.87 13.18 21.55
CA CYS A 148 -5.44 13.36 21.73
C CYS A 148 -4.67 13.52 20.40
N GLY A 149 -5.34 13.43 19.25
CA GLY A 149 -4.69 13.51 17.94
C GLY A 149 -4.06 14.89 17.67
N PRO A 150 -3.36 15.02 16.53
CA PRO A 150 -2.70 16.26 16.14
C PRO A 150 -3.61 17.49 16.24
N PHE A 151 -3.04 18.63 16.61
CA PHE A 151 -3.70 19.94 16.72
C PHE A 151 -4.83 20.05 17.77
N THR A 152 -5.11 18.99 18.53
CA THR A 152 -6.03 19.07 19.67
C THR A 152 -5.43 19.85 20.83
N ARG A 153 -6.28 20.35 21.75
CA ARG A 153 -5.83 21.00 23.00
C ARG A 153 -4.90 20.09 23.80
N SER A 154 -5.25 18.81 23.91
CA SER A 154 -4.47 17.83 24.67
C SER A 154 -3.10 17.55 24.03
N TYR A 155 -3.05 17.49 22.69
CA TYR A 155 -1.79 17.37 21.95
C TYR A 155 -0.87 18.56 22.18
N ASN A 156 -1.38 19.78 22.03
CA ASN A 156 -0.59 21.00 22.21
C ASN A 156 -0.03 21.09 23.64
N LEU A 157 -0.84 20.76 24.66
CA LEU A 157 -0.38 20.73 26.06
C LEU A 157 0.75 19.72 26.29
N THR A 158 0.66 18.50 25.72
CA THR A 158 1.75 17.52 25.86
C THR A 158 3.00 17.93 25.07
N LEU A 159 2.81 18.62 23.95
CA LEU A 159 3.90 19.12 23.11
C LEU A 159 4.66 20.28 23.80
N ASP A 160 3.95 21.17 24.48
CA ASP A 160 4.58 22.27 25.22
C ASP A 160 5.42 21.76 26.38
N LYS A 161 4.96 20.71 27.07
CA LYS A 161 5.76 20.04 28.10
C LYS A 161 7.00 19.36 27.52
N LEU A 162 6.90 18.72 26.35
CA LEU A 162 8.06 18.15 25.66
C LEU A 162 9.14 19.21 25.40
N LYS A 163 8.74 20.41 25.00
CA LYS A 163 9.65 21.55 24.77
C LYS A 163 10.27 22.08 26.06
N SER A 164 9.52 22.11 27.17
CA SER A 164 10.04 22.60 28.46
C SER A 164 10.89 21.56 29.20
N GLY A 165 10.75 20.26 28.88
CA GLY A 165 11.42 19.16 29.59
C GLY A 165 10.92 18.95 31.02
N ASP A 166 9.78 19.56 31.37
CA ASP A 166 9.26 19.57 32.73
C ASP A 166 8.28 18.40 32.98
N ARG A 167 8.61 17.56 33.98
CA ARG A 167 7.74 16.46 34.46
C ARG A 167 6.68 16.94 35.45
N SER A 168 6.65 18.23 35.81
CA SER A 168 5.77 18.71 36.87
C SER A 168 4.30 18.33 36.62
N ASP A 169 3.69 17.80 37.68
CA ASP A 169 2.38 17.11 37.71
C ASP A 169 1.18 18.05 37.50
N GLY A 170 1.45 19.31 37.15
CA GLY A 170 0.45 20.31 36.78
C GLY A 170 -0.17 19.97 35.43
N GLY A 171 -1.06 18.98 35.40
CA GLY A 171 -1.95 18.68 34.26
C GLY A 171 -1.25 18.08 33.04
N VAL A 172 -0.65 16.89 33.16
CA VAL A 172 -0.43 16.06 31.96
C VAL A 172 -1.82 15.75 31.38
N SER A 173 -2.03 16.01 30.09
CA SER A 173 -3.34 15.87 29.42
C SER A 173 -3.91 14.43 29.39
N GLY A 174 -3.24 13.48 30.08
CA GLY A 174 -3.50 12.05 30.03
C GLY A 174 -3.12 11.40 28.70
N CYS A 175 -2.70 12.19 27.70
CA CYS A 175 -2.36 11.70 26.37
C CYS A 175 -0.87 11.38 26.28
N ILE A 176 -0.59 10.15 25.85
CA ILE A 176 0.74 9.62 25.57
C ILE A 176 0.80 9.14 24.10
N TYR A 177 1.98 9.19 23.52
CA TYR A 177 2.19 9.09 22.08
C TYR A 177 3.26 8.06 21.75
N VAL A 178 3.10 7.42 20.60
CA VAL A 178 4.15 6.71 19.89
C VAL A 178 4.27 7.29 18.48
N ILE A 179 5.44 7.81 18.15
CA ILE A 179 5.77 8.32 16.82
C ILE A 179 6.50 7.19 16.10
N TRP A 180 5.90 6.67 15.03
CA TRP A 180 6.56 5.72 14.14
C TRP A 180 7.31 6.48 13.06
N LEU A 181 8.62 6.26 12.98
CA LEU A 181 9.48 6.86 11.97
C LEU A 181 9.54 5.99 10.72
N ASN A 182 9.33 6.63 9.57
CA ASN A 182 9.43 5.96 8.29
C ASN A 182 10.92 5.79 7.95
N SER A 183 11.37 4.55 7.80
CA SER A 183 12.77 4.26 7.51
C SER A 183 13.11 4.31 6.01
N ASN A 184 12.20 4.82 5.17
CA ASN A 184 12.31 4.83 3.70
C ASN A 184 12.61 3.43 3.13
N GLY A 185 12.02 2.42 3.77
CA GLY A 185 12.16 1.03 3.36
C GLY A 185 11.14 0.64 2.29
N GLU A 186 11.20 -0.62 1.89
CA GLU A 186 10.21 -1.23 0.99
C GLU A 186 8.80 -1.16 1.57
N LEU A 187 7.80 -0.89 0.72
CA LEU A 187 6.40 -0.71 1.14
C LEU A 187 5.88 -1.87 2.02
N GLY A 188 6.26 -3.11 1.70
CA GLY A 188 5.86 -4.28 2.49
C GLY A 188 6.36 -4.23 3.94
N ASN A 189 7.63 -3.87 4.13
CA ASN A 189 8.22 -3.74 5.47
C ASN A 189 7.60 -2.57 6.23
N THR A 190 7.33 -1.46 5.54
CA THR A 190 6.61 -0.30 6.09
C THR A 190 5.22 -0.71 6.60
N MET A 191 4.43 -1.42 5.80
CA MET A 191 3.09 -1.88 6.22
C MET A 191 3.17 -2.83 7.43
N LEU A 192 4.11 -3.77 7.41
CA LEU A 192 4.30 -4.74 8.49
C LEU A 192 4.75 -4.09 9.81
N SER A 193 5.74 -3.19 9.75
CA SER A 193 6.27 -2.52 10.93
C SER A 193 5.27 -1.48 11.49
N LEU A 194 4.53 -0.79 10.62
CA LEU A 194 3.48 0.14 11.02
C LEU A 194 2.30 -0.56 11.70
N ALA A 195 1.84 -1.71 11.17
CA ALA A 195 0.83 -2.52 11.85
C ALA A 195 1.33 -3.05 13.22
N SER A 196 2.62 -3.37 13.31
CA SER A 196 3.25 -3.77 14.58
C SER A 196 3.27 -2.61 15.59
N ALA A 197 3.60 -1.40 15.13
CA ALA A 197 3.59 -0.18 15.95
C ALA A 197 2.18 0.21 16.38
N PHE A 198 1.18 0.04 15.52
CA PHE A 198 -0.22 0.25 15.87
C PHE A 198 -0.70 -0.74 16.94
N LEU A 199 -0.32 -2.02 16.84
CA LEU A 199 -0.62 -2.97 17.92
C LEU A 199 0.02 -2.54 19.24
N TYR A 200 1.28 -2.11 19.21
CA TYR A 200 1.93 -1.59 20.40
C TYR A 200 1.20 -0.38 20.98
N ALA A 201 0.71 0.53 20.13
CA ALA A 201 -0.11 1.67 20.53
C ALA A 201 -1.41 1.25 21.22
N LEU A 202 -2.11 0.22 20.68
CA LEU A 202 -3.30 -0.35 21.31
C LEU A 202 -3.01 -0.96 22.69
N LEU A 203 -1.92 -1.69 22.82
CA LEU A 203 -1.53 -2.37 24.07
C LEU A 203 -1.15 -1.37 25.17
N THR A 204 -0.53 -0.26 24.78
CA THR A 204 -0.04 0.78 25.72
C THR A 204 -0.94 2.00 25.83
N ASN A 205 -2.12 1.98 25.19
CA ASN A 205 -3.05 3.11 25.10
C ASN A 205 -2.38 4.43 24.65
N ARG A 206 -1.47 4.34 23.67
CA ARG A 206 -0.80 5.48 23.04
C ARG A 206 -1.50 5.90 21.76
N VAL A 207 -1.47 7.18 21.45
CA VAL A 207 -1.79 7.70 20.12
C VAL A 207 -0.64 7.38 19.18
N LEU A 208 -0.93 6.78 18.02
CA LEU A 208 0.06 6.52 16.98
C LEU A 208 0.12 7.74 16.07
N LEU A 209 1.32 8.29 15.91
CA LEU A 209 1.61 9.31 14.90
C LEU A 209 2.62 8.76 13.89
N VAL A 210 2.31 8.91 12.61
CA VAL A 210 3.05 8.32 11.50
C VAL A 210 3.84 9.40 10.79
N GLU A 211 5.14 9.23 10.67
CA GLU A 211 5.92 10.04 9.74
C GLU A 211 5.54 9.66 8.30
N PRO A 212 4.95 10.58 7.50
CA PRO A 212 4.40 10.23 6.19
C PRO A 212 5.45 9.82 5.15
N GLY A 213 6.72 10.22 5.32
CA GLY A 213 7.70 10.09 4.25
C GLY A 213 7.24 10.82 2.98
N VAL A 214 7.54 10.25 1.81
CA VAL A 214 7.16 10.83 0.51
C VAL A 214 5.78 10.31 0.05
N ASP A 215 5.51 9.02 0.23
CA ASP A 215 4.43 8.36 -0.51
C ASP A 215 3.23 7.91 0.34
N MET A 216 3.31 7.92 1.68
CA MET A 216 2.27 7.27 2.52
C MET A 216 0.88 7.87 2.34
N ALA A 217 0.80 9.20 2.22
CA ALA A 217 -0.47 9.90 2.03
C ALA A 217 -1.07 9.67 0.62
N ASP A 218 -0.22 9.36 -0.37
CA ASP A 218 -0.66 9.06 -1.73
C ASP A 218 -1.08 7.58 -1.87
N LEU A 219 -0.54 6.70 -1.02
CA LEU A 219 -0.82 5.26 -1.03
C LEU A 219 -2.03 4.86 -0.19
N PHE A 220 -2.19 5.43 1.01
CA PHE A 220 -3.22 5.02 1.96
C PHE A 220 -4.12 6.17 2.43
N CYS A 221 -5.40 5.86 2.62
CA CYS A 221 -6.37 6.75 3.23
C CYS A 221 -6.14 6.90 4.74
N GLU A 222 -6.69 7.96 5.33
CA GLU A 222 -6.75 8.15 6.79
C GLU A 222 -7.51 6.99 7.46
N PRO A 223 -6.91 6.25 8.41
CA PRO A 223 -7.55 5.07 8.99
C PRO A 223 -8.51 5.40 10.14
N PHE A 224 -8.42 6.59 10.74
CA PHE A 224 -9.20 6.98 11.90
C PHE A 224 -10.18 8.11 11.53
N PRO A 225 -11.46 8.02 11.93
CA PRO A 225 -12.49 8.95 11.47
C PRO A 225 -12.27 10.37 12.01
N ASN A 226 -12.43 11.37 11.13
CA ASN A 226 -12.34 12.80 11.44
C ASN A 226 -11.03 13.24 12.10
N THR A 227 -9.94 12.50 11.90
CA THR A 227 -8.61 12.82 12.44
C THR A 227 -7.54 12.43 11.45
N SER A 228 -6.32 12.94 11.64
CA SER A 228 -5.15 12.51 10.86
C SER A 228 -4.15 11.78 11.75
N TRP A 229 -3.74 10.59 11.32
CA TRP A 229 -2.66 9.84 11.98
C TRP A 229 -1.26 10.35 11.65
N PHE A 230 -1.13 11.29 10.70
CA PHE A 230 0.19 11.79 10.28
C PHE A 230 0.76 12.76 11.31
N LEU A 231 2.07 12.66 11.51
CA LEU A 231 2.82 13.59 12.34
C LEU A 231 2.87 14.98 11.69
N PRO A 232 2.47 16.06 12.40
CA PRO A 232 2.57 17.43 11.90
C PRO A 232 3.98 17.80 11.42
N LEU A 233 4.05 18.62 10.37
CA LEU A 233 5.32 19.07 9.79
C LEU A 233 6.11 19.94 10.78
N GLU A 234 5.40 20.66 11.65
CA GLU A 234 5.91 21.59 12.65
C GLU A 234 6.38 20.90 13.94
N PHE A 235 6.43 19.56 13.95
CA PHE A 235 6.90 18.82 15.13
C PHE A 235 8.37 19.19 15.46
N PRO A 236 8.68 19.63 16.69
CA PRO A 236 9.94 20.31 17.03
C PRO A 236 11.18 19.43 16.90
N LEU A 237 11.04 18.11 16.99
CA LEU A 237 12.18 17.17 16.96
C LEU A 237 12.36 16.50 15.59
N LYS A 238 11.62 16.94 14.57
CA LYS A 238 11.64 16.30 13.25
C LYS A 238 13.03 16.32 12.60
N SER A 239 13.81 17.38 12.82
CA SER A 239 15.20 17.47 12.33
C SER A 239 16.12 16.40 12.95
N TRP A 240 15.82 15.92 14.15
CA TRP A 240 16.63 14.93 14.85
C TRP A 240 16.34 13.49 14.43
N PHE A 241 15.31 13.25 13.60
CA PHE A 241 14.95 11.89 13.17
C PHE A 241 16.04 11.23 12.31
N ASN A 242 16.84 12.04 11.60
CA ASN A 242 18.01 11.57 10.86
C ASN A 242 19.24 11.35 11.77
N GLU A 243 19.27 11.98 12.95
CA GLU A 243 20.40 11.98 13.88
C GLU A 243 20.04 11.21 15.16
N GLN A 244 19.99 9.88 15.04
CA GLN A 244 19.54 8.98 16.10
C GLN A 244 20.34 9.11 17.42
N SER A 245 21.60 9.55 17.36
CA SER A 245 22.42 9.85 18.53
C SER A 245 21.80 10.97 19.38
N LEU A 246 21.34 12.05 18.75
CA LEU A 246 20.69 13.16 19.45
C LEU A 246 19.46 12.68 20.18
N LEU A 247 18.61 11.89 19.53
CA LEU A 247 17.41 11.32 20.16
C LEU A 247 17.71 10.42 21.36
N ARG A 248 18.83 9.66 21.32
CA ARG A 248 19.27 8.81 22.43
C ARG A 248 19.85 9.60 23.60
N GLU A 249 20.52 10.72 23.30
CA GLU A 249 21.31 11.50 24.27
C GLU A 249 20.59 12.75 24.78
N THR A 250 19.38 13.05 24.29
CA THR A 250 18.57 14.22 24.70
C THR A 250 18.49 14.44 26.22
N GLY A 251 18.55 13.39 27.04
CA GLY A 251 18.39 13.48 28.49
C GLY A 251 17.00 13.97 28.94
N ASN A 252 16.07 14.17 27.98
CA ASN A 252 14.73 14.67 28.24
C ASN A 252 13.88 13.52 28.78
N PRO A 253 13.41 13.59 30.04
CA PRO A 253 12.67 12.49 30.65
C PRO A 253 11.27 12.31 30.06
N MET A 254 10.79 13.23 29.22
CA MET A 254 9.52 13.12 28.53
C MET A 254 9.60 12.35 27.21
N LEU A 255 10.82 12.04 26.76
CA LEU A 255 11.10 11.45 25.47
C LEU A 255 11.92 10.18 25.62
N ALA A 256 11.47 9.12 24.96
CA ALA A 256 12.26 7.91 24.77
C ALA A 256 12.40 7.63 23.28
N TYR A 257 13.62 7.30 22.84
CA TYR A 257 13.87 6.77 21.51
C TYR A 257 14.16 5.27 21.58
N ARG A 258 13.51 4.49 20.72
CA ARG A 258 13.78 3.06 20.54
C ARG A 258 13.91 2.73 19.06
N HIS A 259 15.05 2.12 18.72
CA HIS A 259 15.21 1.46 17.44
C HIS A 259 14.83 0.00 17.64
N VAL A 260 13.71 -0.40 17.05
CA VAL A 260 13.13 -1.74 17.18
C VAL A 260 13.51 -2.53 15.94
N VAL A 261 14.56 -3.34 16.08
CA VAL A 261 15.06 -4.20 15.01
C VAL A 261 15.07 -5.63 15.52
N ARG A 262 14.46 -6.55 14.75
CA ARG A 262 14.32 -7.96 15.13
C ARG A 262 15.66 -8.66 15.45
N ASP A 263 16.69 -8.41 14.64
CA ASP A 263 17.97 -9.15 14.66
C ASP A 263 19.16 -8.31 15.13
N SER A 264 18.92 -7.35 16.04
CA SER A 264 19.93 -6.40 16.46
C SER A 264 20.61 -6.73 17.79
N SER A 265 21.69 -5.99 18.09
CA SER A 265 22.48 -6.05 19.34
C SER A 265 21.62 -6.09 20.61
N ASP A 266 22.15 -6.64 21.71
CA ASP A 266 21.42 -6.86 22.99
C ASP A 266 20.66 -5.63 23.51
N LEU A 267 21.17 -4.41 23.30
CA LEU A 267 20.51 -3.17 23.73
C LEU A 267 19.20 -2.86 22.97
N GLN A 268 19.05 -3.32 21.74
CA GLN A 268 17.84 -3.10 20.93
C GLN A 268 16.76 -4.16 21.20
N LYS A 269 17.16 -5.35 21.69
CA LYS A 269 16.24 -6.36 22.21
C LYS A 269 15.56 -5.94 23.52
N LEU A 270 16.14 -4.98 24.24
CA LEU A 270 15.57 -4.46 25.50
C LEU A 270 14.14 -3.93 25.32
N PHE A 271 13.74 -3.49 24.12
CA PHE A 271 12.36 -3.10 23.87
C PHE A 271 11.37 -4.23 24.22
N PHE A 272 11.73 -5.50 24.05
CA PHE A 272 10.85 -6.63 24.36
C PHE A 272 10.96 -7.13 25.82
N CYS A 273 11.75 -6.47 26.67
CA CYS A 273 11.90 -6.82 28.08
C CYS A 273 10.87 -6.08 28.94
N GLU A 274 10.33 -6.78 29.94
CA GLU A 274 9.31 -6.26 30.86
C GLU A 274 9.79 -5.01 31.61
N GLU A 275 11.00 -5.02 32.15
CA GLU A 275 11.60 -3.89 32.88
C GLU A 275 11.70 -2.62 32.02
N SER A 276 12.00 -2.80 30.73
CA SER A 276 12.06 -1.68 29.79
C SER A 276 10.66 -1.17 29.43
N GLN A 277 9.65 -2.03 29.38
CA GLN A 277 8.27 -1.61 29.12
C GLN A 277 7.71 -0.74 30.25
N VAL A 278 8.00 -1.07 31.52
CA VAL A 278 7.60 -0.24 32.67
C VAL A 278 8.15 1.19 32.54
N LEU A 279 9.42 1.35 32.15
CA LEU A 279 10.01 2.67 31.92
C LEU A 279 9.38 3.41 30.74
N LEU A 280 9.03 2.67 29.70
CA LEU A 280 8.37 3.24 28.52
C LEU A 280 6.96 3.70 28.84
N GLU A 281 6.19 2.97 29.65
CA GLU A 281 4.83 3.34 30.08
C GLU A 281 4.77 4.74 30.71
N GLU A 282 5.75 5.10 31.53
CA GLU A 282 5.83 6.42 32.16
C GLU A 282 6.20 7.56 31.20
N THR A 283 6.77 7.24 30.03
CA THR A 283 7.32 8.23 29.12
C THR A 283 6.23 8.74 28.15
N PRO A 284 5.87 10.04 28.13
CA PRO A 284 4.78 10.53 27.30
C PRO A 284 5.04 10.42 25.80
N TRP A 285 6.26 10.68 25.34
CA TRP A 285 6.63 10.60 23.92
C TRP A 285 7.60 9.46 23.67
N LEU A 286 7.14 8.43 22.94
CA LEU A 286 8.01 7.38 22.44
C LEU A 286 8.25 7.61 20.94
N ILE A 287 9.49 7.86 20.53
CA ILE A 287 9.89 7.80 19.13
C ILE A 287 10.40 6.40 18.84
N MET A 288 9.76 5.75 17.89
CA MET A 288 10.05 4.39 17.47
C MET A 288 10.50 4.38 16.01
N LYS A 289 11.70 3.89 15.77
CA LYS A 289 12.13 3.49 14.42
C LYS A 289 12.00 1.98 14.30
N ALA A 290 11.27 1.51 13.30
CA ALA A 290 11.09 0.08 13.06
C ALA A 290 11.07 -0.23 11.56
N ASP A 291 11.99 -1.09 11.14
CA ASP A 291 12.23 -1.48 9.75
C ASP A 291 11.73 -2.91 9.45
N SER A 292 11.23 -3.62 10.45
CA SER A 292 10.90 -5.04 10.38
C SER A 292 9.59 -5.39 11.08
N PHE A 293 9.05 -6.57 10.76
CA PHE A 293 7.83 -7.10 11.37
C PHE A 293 8.11 -7.62 12.79
N PHE A 294 7.74 -6.83 13.81
CA PHE A 294 7.97 -7.16 15.23
C PHE A 294 6.70 -7.51 16.01
N LEU A 295 5.53 -7.48 15.37
CA LEU A 295 4.25 -7.88 15.97
C LEU A 295 4.33 -9.24 16.71
N PRO A 296 4.95 -10.31 16.17
CA PRO A 296 5.04 -11.59 16.88
C PRO A 296 5.80 -11.48 18.20
N SER A 297 6.85 -10.64 18.25
CA SER A 297 7.66 -10.44 19.44
C SER A 297 6.90 -9.76 20.59
N LEU A 298 5.82 -9.03 20.29
CA LEU A 298 4.95 -8.46 21.33
C LEU A 298 4.20 -9.54 22.13
N PHE A 299 3.95 -10.72 21.55
CA PHE A 299 3.34 -11.86 22.25
C PHE A 299 4.28 -12.51 23.27
N SER A 300 5.58 -12.19 23.22
CA SER A 300 6.57 -12.66 24.19
C SER A 300 6.63 -11.79 25.46
N ILE A 301 6.00 -10.61 25.45
CA ILE A 301 5.95 -9.70 26.59
C ILE A 301 4.83 -10.15 27.53
N SER A 302 5.16 -10.41 28.80
CA SER A 302 4.25 -11.08 29.72
C SER A 302 3.07 -10.20 30.12
N SER A 303 3.28 -8.90 30.33
CA SER A 303 2.21 -7.94 30.61
C SER A 303 1.18 -7.84 29.48
N PHE A 304 1.58 -7.99 28.22
CA PHE A 304 0.66 -7.88 27.06
C PHE A 304 -0.16 -9.14 26.79
N LYS A 305 0.27 -10.30 27.31
CA LYS A 305 -0.32 -11.61 26.99
C LYS A 305 -1.84 -11.66 27.16
N LYS A 306 -2.35 -11.21 28.31
CA LYS A 306 -3.80 -11.26 28.62
C LYS A 306 -4.63 -10.39 27.69
N GLU A 307 -4.12 -9.22 27.31
CA GLU A 307 -4.81 -8.32 26.39
C GLU A 307 -4.78 -8.87 24.97
N LEU A 308 -3.63 -9.39 24.54
CA LEU A 308 -3.46 -10.02 23.22
C LEU A 308 -4.35 -11.25 23.03
N GLU A 309 -4.52 -12.08 24.06
CA GLU A 309 -5.42 -13.25 24.01
C GLU A 309 -6.90 -12.86 23.84
N LYS A 310 -7.31 -11.69 24.34
CA LYS A 310 -8.67 -11.17 24.14
C LYS A 310 -8.84 -10.53 22.76
N LEU A 311 -7.84 -9.74 22.33
CA LEU A 311 -7.83 -9.09 21.02
C LEU A 311 -7.84 -10.14 19.90
N PHE A 312 -6.94 -11.12 20.01
CA PHE A 312 -6.69 -12.14 19.00
C PHE A 312 -6.71 -13.54 19.64
N PRO A 313 -7.89 -14.19 19.73
CA PRO A 313 -7.98 -15.58 20.16
C PRO A 313 -7.12 -16.52 19.30
N GLU A 314 -6.98 -16.19 18.01
CA GLU A 314 -6.09 -16.85 17.06
C GLU A 314 -4.94 -15.90 16.69
N LYS A 315 -3.78 -16.11 17.32
CA LYS A 315 -2.65 -15.16 17.33
C LYS A 315 -2.09 -14.90 15.93
N GLU A 316 -2.14 -15.91 15.07
CA GLU A 316 -1.66 -15.89 13.69
C GLU A 316 -2.44 -14.90 12.81
N ARG A 317 -3.63 -14.46 13.26
CA ARG A 317 -4.52 -13.56 12.51
C ARG A 317 -4.40 -12.10 12.90
N ALA A 318 -3.51 -11.75 13.83
CA ALA A 318 -3.38 -10.39 14.30
C ALA A 318 -3.09 -9.39 13.16
N PHE A 319 -2.10 -9.67 12.31
CA PHE A 319 -1.81 -8.81 11.15
C PHE A 319 -2.97 -8.78 10.14
N TYR A 320 -3.69 -9.88 9.96
CA TYR A 320 -4.84 -9.93 9.04
C TYR A 320 -5.89 -8.88 9.42
N PHE A 321 -6.29 -8.81 10.69
CA PHE A 321 -7.30 -7.85 11.14
C PHE A 321 -6.76 -6.42 11.17
N LEU A 322 -5.55 -6.21 11.73
CA LEU A 322 -4.97 -4.88 11.83
C LEU A 322 -4.64 -4.29 10.45
N GLY A 323 -4.13 -5.10 9.54
CA GLY A 323 -3.83 -4.67 8.18
C GLY A 323 -5.08 -4.27 7.40
N GLN A 324 -6.19 -4.98 7.58
CA GLN A 324 -7.47 -4.60 6.96
C GLN A 324 -8.06 -3.32 7.53
N TYR A 325 -7.83 -3.06 8.82
CA TYR A 325 -8.31 -1.86 9.49
C TYR A 325 -7.47 -0.61 9.11
N LEU A 326 -6.15 -0.76 9.00
CA LEU A 326 -5.26 0.38 8.72
C LEU A 326 -5.14 0.69 7.22
N PHE A 327 -4.98 -0.32 6.37
CA PHE A 327 -4.49 -0.13 5.02
C PHE A 327 -5.62 -0.14 3.99
N HIS A 328 -6.19 1.04 3.79
CA HIS A 328 -7.13 1.32 2.72
C HIS A 328 -6.42 2.08 1.59
N PRO A 329 -6.28 1.52 0.38
CA PRO A 329 -5.68 2.23 -0.74
C PRO A 329 -6.44 3.50 -1.09
N THR A 330 -5.73 4.57 -1.45
CA THR A 330 -6.36 5.79 -2.00
C THR A 330 -7.13 5.49 -3.29
N ASN A 331 -8.01 6.40 -3.70
CA ASN A 331 -8.80 6.22 -4.92
C ASN A 331 -7.93 6.03 -6.18
N VAL A 332 -6.74 6.65 -6.23
CA VAL A 332 -5.77 6.45 -7.31
C VAL A 332 -5.31 5.00 -7.37
N VAL A 333 -4.80 4.47 -6.24
CA VAL A 333 -4.33 3.08 -6.15
C VAL A 333 -5.50 2.09 -6.33
N TRP A 334 -6.66 2.38 -5.75
CA TRP A 334 -7.86 1.56 -5.90
C TRP A 334 -8.35 1.48 -7.34
N GLY A 335 -8.25 2.57 -8.10
CA GLY A 335 -8.54 2.59 -9.53
C GLY A 335 -7.66 1.63 -10.34
N LEU A 336 -6.37 1.53 -10.00
CA LEU A 336 -5.44 0.57 -10.61
C LEU A 336 -5.84 -0.87 -10.28
N ILE A 337 -6.10 -1.17 -9.00
CA ILE A 337 -6.49 -2.50 -8.52
C ILE A 337 -7.76 -2.98 -9.21
N THR A 338 -8.81 -2.16 -9.19
CA THR A 338 -10.13 -2.53 -9.71
C THR A 338 -10.14 -2.66 -11.23
N ARG A 339 -9.41 -1.81 -11.95
CA ARG A 339 -9.27 -1.89 -13.41
C ARG A 339 -8.54 -3.16 -13.81
N TYR A 340 -7.40 -3.46 -13.18
CA TYR A 340 -6.65 -4.67 -13.45
C TYR A 340 -7.49 -5.92 -13.18
N TYR A 341 -8.17 -5.96 -12.02
CA TYR A 341 -9.04 -7.07 -11.65
C TYR A 341 -10.16 -7.30 -12.67
N ARG A 342 -10.90 -6.26 -13.04
CA ARG A 342 -12.03 -6.35 -13.97
C ARG A 342 -11.59 -6.80 -15.35
N THR A 343 -10.45 -6.31 -15.84
CA THR A 343 -9.94 -6.63 -17.18
C THR A 343 -9.36 -8.04 -17.26
N TYR A 344 -8.59 -8.47 -16.26
CA TYR A 344 -7.74 -9.66 -16.38
C TYR A 344 -8.12 -10.82 -15.46
N LEU A 345 -8.75 -10.56 -14.31
CA LEU A 345 -8.92 -11.57 -13.25
C LEU A 345 -10.37 -11.98 -13.00
N ALA A 346 -11.35 -11.11 -13.29
CA ALA A 346 -12.74 -11.29 -12.87
C ALA A 346 -13.41 -12.53 -13.47
N LYS A 347 -13.03 -12.94 -14.70
CA LYS A 347 -13.63 -14.08 -15.42
C LYS A 347 -12.96 -15.42 -15.12
N ALA A 348 -11.88 -15.44 -14.35
CA ALA A 348 -11.17 -16.68 -14.06
C ALA A 348 -11.88 -17.47 -12.95
N ASP A 349 -12.13 -18.76 -13.20
CA ASP A 349 -12.70 -19.67 -12.19
C ASP A 349 -11.79 -19.80 -10.96
N LYS A 350 -10.47 -19.72 -11.17
CA LYS A 350 -9.44 -19.75 -10.12
C LYS A 350 -8.36 -18.72 -10.40
N ARG A 351 -8.01 -17.96 -9.36
CA ARG A 351 -6.89 -16.99 -9.31
C ARG A 351 -5.79 -17.60 -8.45
N ILE A 352 -4.54 -17.51 -8.90
CA ILE A 352 -3.35 -18.06 -8.24
C ILE A 352 -2.53 -16.94 -7.64
#